data_AF-A0AAN8A5E6-F1
#
_entry.id   AF-A0AAN8A5E6-F1
#
_cell.length_a   1.000
_cell.length_b   1.000
_cell.length_c   1.000
_cell.angle_alpha   90.00
_cell.angle_beta   90.00
_cell.angle_gamma   90.00
#
_symmetry.space_group_name_H-M   'P 1'
#
loop_
_entity.id
_entity.type
_entity.pdbx_description
1 polymer ?
#
loop_
_entity_poly.entity_id
_entity_poly.type
_entity_poly.pdbx_seq_one_letter_code
_entity_poly.pdbx_strand_id
1 'polypeptide(L)'
;MRSGEDGEEYMGYAVYPSSSYFNHSCSPNVAKQRVGNAWRFWVIEDVRKGEQLCISYLGGDEKDLSVDERRARLAEVWGFVCECARCQSEAKLLWGIAQ
;
A
#
# COMPACT_ATOMS: atom_id res chain seq x y z
N MET A 1 3.08 -23.42 -2.11
CA MET A 1 2.11 -22.94 -3.13
C MET A 1 2.67 -21.66 -3.72
N ARG A 2 3.33 -21.74 -4.88
CA ARG A 2 3.68 -20.57 -5.69
C ARG A 2 2.50 -20.33 -6.63
N SER A 3 1.68 -19.33 -6.36
CA SER A 3 0.80 -18.69 -7.35
C SER A 3 1.66 -17.58 -7.97
N GLY A 4 2.41 -17.78 -9.06
CA GLY A 4 1.97 -18.41 -10.30
C GLY A 4 1.20 -17.35 -11.10
N GLU A 5 1.95 -16.37 -11.64
CA GLU A 5 1.69 -15.61 -12.88
C GLU A 5 0.25 -15.67 -13.44
N ASP A 6 -0.71 -15.09 -12.73
CA ASP A 6 -1.96 -14.67 -13.38
C ASP A 6 -1.59 -13.40 -14.15
N GLY A 7 -1.38 -13.53 -15.45
CA GLY A 7 -1.19 -12.39 -16.34
C GLY A 7 -2.34 -11.42 -16.13
N GLU A 8 -2.06 -10.28 -15.49
CA GLU A 8 -3.04 -9.22 -15.33
C GLU A 8 -3.33 -8.64 -16.71
N GLU A 9 -4.30 -9.24 -17.39
CA GLU A 9 -4.84 -8.69 -18.62
C GLU A 9 -5.60 -7.41 -18.23
N TYR A 10 -4.96 -6.26 -18.46
CA TYR A 10 -5.53 -4.94 -18.21
C TYR A 10 -6.66 -4.67 -19.22
N MET A 11 -7.86 -5.18 -18.93
CA MET A 11 -9.04 -5.05 -19.79
C MET A 11 -9.64 -3.63 -19.84
N GLY A 12 -9.11 -2.69 -19.06
CA GLY A 12 -9.57 -1.30 -19.02
C GLY A 12 -9.39 -0.62 -17.66
N TYR A 13 -9.88 0.62 -17.56
CA TYR A 13 -9.86 1.43 -16.34
C TYR A 13 -11.24 1.49 -15.70
N ALA A 14 -11.28 1.63 -14.37
CA ALA A 14 -12.51 1.81 -13.62
C ALA A 14 -12.31 2.80 -12.47
N VAL A 15 -13.36 3.55 -12.15
CA VAL A 15 -13.36 4.55 -11.07
C VAL A 15 -14.29 4.06 -9.96
N TYR A 16 -13.77 3.98 -8.74
CA TYR A 16 -14.52 3.54 -7.55
C TYR A 16 -14.45 4.63 -6.47
N PRO A 17 -15.33 5.65 -6.49
CA PRO A 17 -15.23 6.80 -5.60
C PRO A 17 -15.17 6.44 -4.12
N SER A 18 -16.00 5.50 -3.67
CA SER A 18 -16.01 5.05 -2.27
C SER A 18 -14.69 4.39 -1.86
N SER A 19 -14.06 3.65 -2.76
CA SER A 19 -12.76 2.99 -2.51
C SER A 19 -11.60 3.99 -2.49
N SER A 20 -11.72 5.11 -3.19
CA SER A 20 -10.68 6.15 -3.27
C SER A 20 -10.46 6.93 -1.97
N TYR A 21 -11.30 6.73 -0.94
CA TYR A 21 -11.10 7.33 0.38
C TYR A 21 -10.04 6.63 1.23
N PHE A 22 -9.68 5.37 0.93
CA PHE A 22 -8.62 4.70 1.68
C PHE A 22 -7.28 5.33 1.35
N ASN A 23 -6.58 5.85 2.36
CA ASN A 23 -5.22 6.33 2.20
C ASN A 23 -4.21 5.17 2.12
N HIS A 24 -2.98 5.50 1.77
CA HIS A 24 -1.88 4.56 1.70
C HIS A 24 -1.17 4.35 3.06
N SER A 25 -0.78 3.11 3.34
CA SER A 25 0.27 2.77 4.31
C SER A 25 1.15 1.64 3.75
N CYS A 26 2.47 1.68 3.99
CA CYS A 26 3.37 0.57 3.66
C CYS A 26 3.26 -0.60 4.65
N SER A 27 2.46 -0.43 5.71
CA SER A 27 1.96 -1.46 6.62
C SER A 27 0.43 -1.26 6.73
N PRO A 28 -0.33 -1.64 5.69
CA PRO A 28 -1.76 -1.40 5.66
C PRO A 28 -2.51 -2.29 6.65
N ASN A 29 -3.63 -1.81 7.17
CA ASN A 29 -4.53 -2.56 8.06
C ASN A 29 -5.78 -3.09 7.32
N VAL A 30 -5.92 -2.77 6.03
CA VAL A 30 -6.95 -3.29 5.12
C VAL A 30 -6.30 -3.96 3.92
N ALA A 31 -6.70 -5.21 3.68
CA ALA A 31 -6.43 -5.90 2.42
C ALA A 31 -7.55 -5.65 1.41
N LYS A 32 -7.21 -5.74 0.13
CA LYS A 32 -8.16 -5.57 -0.98
C LYS A 32 -7.98 -6.68 -2.01
N GLN A 33 -9.09 -7.10 -2.61
CA GLN A 33 -9.09 -8.02 -3.75
C GLN A 33 -10.16 -7.59 -4.75
N ARG A 34 -9.82 -7.67 -6.04
CA ARG A 34 -10.79 -7.49 -7.11
C ARG A 34 -11.49 -8.83 -7.40
N VAL A 35 -12.81 -8.82 -7.44
CA VAL A 35 -13.64 -9.96 -7.83
C VAL A 35 -14.57 -9.50 -8.95
N GLY A 36 -14.25 -9.88 -10.18
CA GLY A 36 -14.94 -9.35 -11.38
C GLY A 36 -14.76 -7.83 -11.50
N ASN A 37 -15.87 -7.11 -11.48
CA ASN A 37 -15.95 -5.64 -11.55
C ASN A 37 -16.15 -4.98 -10.17
N ALA A 38 -15.91 -5.70 -9.08
CA ALA A 38 -16.07 -5.20 -7.72
C ALA A 38 -14.78 -5.31 -6.92
N TRP A 39 -14.60 -4.39 -5.97
CA TRP A 39 -13.57 -4.49 -4.94
C TRP A 39 -14.16 -5.04 -3.65
N ARG A 40 -13.44 -5.96 -3.01
CA ARG A 40 -13.69 -6.44 -1.65
C ARG A 40 -12.57 -5.95 -0.76
N PHE A 41 -12.93 -5.48 0.42
CA PHE A 41 -12.02 -4.97 1.44
C PHE A 41 -12.30 -5.66 2.77
N TRP A 42 -11.26 -5.99 3.51
CA TRP A 42 -11.38 -6.53 4.86
C TRP A 42 -10.18 -6.12 5.70
N VAL A 43 -10.41 -5.96 7.00
CA VAL A 43 -9.34 -5.69 7.96
C VAL A 43 -8.47 -6.93 8.13
N ILE A 44 -7.16 -6.72 8.30
CA ILE A 44 -6.18 -7.80 8.53
C ILE A 44 -5.56 -7.76 9.93
N GLU A 45 -5.99 -6.81 10.74
CA GLU A 45 -5.63 -6.64 12.14
C GLU A 45 -6.80 -5.99 12.90
N ASP A 46 -6.72 -5.96 14.23
CA ASP A 46 -7.72 -5.30 15.07
C ASP A 46 -7.70 -3.79 14.86
N VAL A 47 -8.84 -3.20 14.48
CA VAL A 47 -8.97 -1.75 14.23
C VAL A 47 -9.83 -1.12 15.32
N ARG A 48 -9.34 -0.03 15.91
CA ARG A 48 -10.08 0.72 16.94
C ARG A 48 -11.00 1.75 16.32
N LYS A 49 -12.05 2.14 17.07
CA LYS A 49 -12.92 3.24 16.65
C LYS A 49 -12.11 4.52 16.45
N GLY A 50 -12.22 5.13 15.27
CA GLY A 50 -11.51 6.35 14.90
C GLY A 50 -10.11 6.12 14.31
N GLU A 51 -9.64 4.88 14.29
CA GLU A 51 -8.40 4.53 13.60
C GLU A 51 -8.60 4.58 12.07
N GLN A 52 -7.59 5.11 11.37
CA GLN A 52 -7.66 5.24 9.93
C GLN A 52 -7.47 3.88 9.26
N LEU A 53 -8.32 3.59 8.27
CA LEU A 53 -8.18 2.44 7.40
C LEU A 53 -7.29 2.79 6.21
N CYS A 54 -6.25 1.99 5.98
CA CYS A 54 -5.27 2.21 4.93
C CYS A 54 -5.06 0.94 4.09
N ILE A 55 -4.87 1.13 2.78
CA ILE A 55 -4.56 0.08 1.81
C ILE A 55 -3.15 0.25 1.24
N SER A 56 -2.63 -0.80 0.60
CA SER A 56 -1.44 -0.66 -0.26
C SER A 56 -1.80 -0.03 -1.61
N TYR A 57 -1.01 0.96 -2.02
CA TYR A 57 -1.05 1.54 -3.36
C TYR A 57 -0.01 0.89 -4.29
N LEU A 58 0.98 0.19 -3.73
CA LEU A 58 2.07 -0.44 -4.47
C LEU A 58 1.84 -1.94 -4.70
N GLY A 59 0.63 -2.46 -4.42
CA GLY A 59 0.24 -3.82 -4.78
C GLY A 59 1.01 -4.93 -4.03
N GLY A 60 1.72 -4.61 -2.95
CA GLY A 60 2.56 -5.55 -2.23
C GLY A 60 4.06 -5.42 -2.55
N ASP A 61 4.44 -4.63 -3.55
CA ASP A 61 5.84 -4.34 -3.89
C ASP A 61 6.61 -3.72 -2.72
N GLU A 62 5.92 -3.19 -1.70
CA GLU A 62 6.55 -2.65 -0.50
C GLU A 62 7.43 -3.66 0.26
N LYS A 63 7.27 -4.96 0.01
CA LYS A 63 8.08 -6.02 0.63
C LYS A 63 9.50 -6.06 0.08
N ASP A 64 9.67 -5.72 -1.19
CA ASP A 64 10.92 -5.84 -1.92
C ASP A 64 11.61 -4.48 -2.13
N LEU A 65 10.92 -3.38 -1.81
CA LEU A 65 11.42 -2.00 -1.95
C LEU A 65 11.88 -1.40 -0.62
N SER A 66 13.01 -0.71 -0.66
CA SER A 66 13.51 0.14 0.43
C SER A 66 12.57 1.33 0.71
N VAL A 67 12.73 1.98 1.86
CA VAL A 67 11.94 3.17 2.23
C VAL A 67 12.06 4.30 1.20
N ASP A 68 13.24 4.50 0.63
CA ASP A 68 13.49 5.55 -0.35
C ASP A 68 12.84 5.22 -1.69
N GLU A 69 12.93 3.97 -2.16
CA GLU A 69 12.26 3.52 -3.39
C GLU A 69 10.73 3.62 -3.28
N ARG A 70 10.16 3.20 -2.13
CA ARG A 70 8.72 3.34 -1.89
C ARG A 70 8.28 4.81 -1.91
N ARG A 71 9.03 5.70 -1.25
CA ARG A 71 8.73 7.14 -1.22
C ARG A 71 8.88 7.79 -2.60
N ALA A 72 9.92 7.45 -3.34
CA ALA A 72 10.14 7.94 -4.70
C ALA A 72 8.97 7.57 -5.61
N ARG A 73 8.56 6.29 -5.61
CA ARG A 73 7.44 5.80 -6.44
C ARG A 73 6.10 6.43 -6.04
N LEU A 74 5.84 6.60 -4.75
CA LEU A 74 4.62 7.26 -4.27
C LEU A 74 4.60 8.75 -4.61
N ALA A 75 5.74 9.43 -4.52
CA ALA A 75 5.85 10.84 -4.89
C ALA A 75 5.64 11.04 -6.40
N GLU A 76 6.21 10.17 -7.22
CA GLU A 76 6.08 10.21 -8.69
C GLU A 76 4.64 9.92 -9.14
N VAL A 77 4.00 8.85 -8.63
CA VAL A 77 2.70 8.39 -9.12
C VAL A 77 1.53 9.09 -8.43
N TRP A 78 1.66 9.42 -7.14
CA TRP A 78 0.56 9.91 -6.30
C TRP A 78 0.81 11.30 -5.69
N GLY A 79 2.00 11.87 -5.85
CA GLY A 79 2.30 13.23 -5.41
C GLY A 79 2.45 13.43 -3.90
N PHE A 80 2.74 12.36 -3.13
CA PHE A 80 2.96 12.47 -1.68
C PHE A 80 4.16 11.64 -1.19
N VAL A 81 4.70 12.02 -0.03
CA VAL A 81 5.74 11.26 0.68
C VAL A 81 5.08 10.45 1.79
N CYS A 82 5.28 9.13 1.80
CA CYS A 82 4.69 8.27 2.83
C CYS A 82 5.40 8.43 4.19
N GLU A 83 4.60 8.76 5.21
CA GLU A 83 5.01 8.95 6.60
C GLU A 83 4.45 7.89 7.55
N CYS A 84 4.01 6.74 7.04
CA CYS A 84 3.52 5.65 7.88
C CYS A 84 4.59 5.15 8.87
N ALA A 85 4.16 4.46 9.94
CA ALA A 85 5.05 3.99 11.01
C ALA A 85 6.24 3.17 10.50
N ARG A 86 6.01 2.30 9.50
CA ARG A 86 7.07 1.52 8.84
C ARG A 86 8.12 2.42 8.18
N CYS A 87 7.69 3.40 7.37
CA CYS A 87 8.61 4.34 6.71
C CYS A 87 9.38 5.19 7.72
N GLN A 88 8.74 5.67 8.79
CA GLN A 88 9.44 6.44 9.82
C GLN A 88 10.47 5.59 10.56
N SER A 89 10.15 4.33 10.86
CA SER A 89 11.07 3.40 11.52
C SER A 89 12.29 3.09 10.65
N GLU A 90 12.06 2.71 9.39
CA GLU A 90 13.14 2.35 8.46
C GLU A 90 14.04 3.54 8.13
N ALA A 91 13.49 4.76 7.98
CA ALA A 91 14.29 5.96 7.74
C ALA A 91 15.22 6.33 8.92
N LYS A 92 14.78 6.09 10.17
CA LYS A 92 15.63 6.30 11.35
C LYS A 92 16.80 5.32 11.42
N LEU A 93 16.57 4.07 11.01
CA LEU A 93 17.62 3.05 10.98
C LEU A 93 18.72 3.41 9.97
N LEU A 94 18.36 3.94 8.81
CA LEU A 94 19.33 4.41 7.82
C LEU A 94 20.23 5.54 8.36
N TRP A 95 19.67 6.45 9.18
CA TRP A 95 20.46 7.51 9.81
C TRP A 95 21.41 7.00 10.90
N GLY A 96 21.02 5.95 11.64
CA GLY A 96 21.85 5.35 12.69
C GLY A 96 23.00 4.48 12.19
N ILE A 97 22.98 4.04 10.93
CA ILE A 97 24.03 3.21 10.30
C ILE A 97 25.07 4.08 9.57
N ALA A 98 24.76 5.35 9.29
CA ALA A 98 25.64 6.29 8.59
C ALA A 98 26.61 7.07 9.52
N GLN A 99 26.78 6.63 10.77
CA GLN A 99 27.77 7.14 11.73
C GLN A 99 28.82 6.07 12.05
#